data_AF-Q30QV1-F1
#
_entry.id   AF-Q30QV1-F1
#
_cell.length_a   1.000
_cell.length_b   1.000
_cell.length_c   1.000
_cell.angle_alpha   90.00
_cell.angle_beta   90.00
_cell.angle_gamma   90.00
#
_symmetry.space_group_name_H-M   'P 1'
#
loop_
_entity.id
_entity.type
_entity.pdbx_description
1 polymer ?
#
loop_
_entity_poly.entity_id
_entity_poly.type
_entity_poly.pdbx_seq_one_letter_code
_entity_poly.pdbx_strand_id
1 'polypeptide(L)'
;MILVFNIPDIVSDKESEEFFRTISYNVKRMRNERGISQLEVALSIGQKSSGFYANTENYKHGKHFNLLHLLKLSKLFDVDIAEFFKPIQ
;
A
#
# COMPACT_ATOMS: atom_id res chain seq x y z
N MET A 1 -36.89 0.79 12.29
CA MET A 1 -36.37 0.56 10.93
C MET A 1 -35.66 1.82 10.52
N ILE A 2 -34.33 1.86 10.62
CA ILE A 2 -33.55 3.04 10.20
C ILE A 2 -33.54 3.01 8.67
N LEU A 3 -34.08 4.06 8.04
CA LEU A 3 -33.93 4.31 6.61
C LEU A 3 -32.44 4.51 6.33
N VAL A 4 -31.79 3.49 5.77
CA VAL A 4 -30.45 3.66 5.18
C VAL A 4 -30.68 4.43 3.88
N PHE A 5 -30.39 5.72 3.90
CA PHE A 5 -30.26 6.49 2.67
C PHE A 5 -29.04 5.95 1.91
N ASN A 6 -29.25 5.42 0.71
CA ASN A 6 -28.15 5.13 -0.21
C ASN A 6 -27.55 6.46 -0.67
N ILE A 7 -26.49 6.88 0.01
CA ILE A 7 -25.68 8.01 -0.44
C ILE A 7 -24.90 7.52 -1.67
N PRO A 8 -25.04 8.16 -2.84
CA PRO A 8 -24.25 7.79 -4.00
C PRO A 8 -22.76 8.01 -3.71
N ASP A 9 -21.97 6.97 -3.87
CA ASP A 9 -20.51 7.06 -3.84
C ASP A 9 -19.99 7.43 -5.23
N ILE A 10 -19.02 8.33 -5.28
CA ILE A 10 -18.36 8.75 -6.51
C ILE A 10 -17.23 7.78 -6.91
N VAL A 11 -16.80 6.91 -6.00
CA VAL A 11 -15.82 5.85 -6.23
C VAL A 11 -16.47 4.49 -5.97
N SER A 12 -16.27 3.52 -6.86
CA SER A 12 -16.74 2.15 -6.59
C SER A 12 -15.79 1.38 -5.67
N ASP A 13 -16.30 0.38 -4.94
CA ASP A 13 -15.45 -0.54 -4.16
C ASP A 13 -14.34 -1.18 -5.03
N LYS A 14 -14.68 -1.51 -6.28
CA LYS A 14 -13.73 -2.06 -7.26
C LYS A 14 -12.62 -1.06 -7.61
N GLU A 15 -12.97 0.19 -7.87
CA GLU A 15 -12.00 1.25 -8.19
C GLU A 15 -11.06 1.50 -7.01
N SER A 16 -11.61 1.55 -5.79
CA SER A 16 -10.81 1.66 -4.56
C SER A 16 -9.87 0.47 -4.38
N GLU A 17 -10.36 -0.75 -4.65
CA GLU A 17 -9.55 -1.98 -4.56
C GLU A 17 -8.40 -1.97 -5.56
N GLU A 18 -8.65 -1.61 -6.82
CA GLU A 18 -7.64 -1.50 -7.86
C GLU A 18 -6.58 -0.45 -7.54
N PHE A 19 -7.00 0.69 -6.96
CA PHE A 19 -6.09 1.73 -6.49
C PHE A 19 -5.14 1.22 -5.40
N PHE A 20 -5.65 0.58 -4.35
CA PHE A 20 -4.81 0.06 -3.27
C PHE A 20 -3.91 -1.10 -3.72
N ARG A 21 -4.41 -1.99 -4.60
CA ARG A 21 -3.59 -3.06 -5.20
C ARG A 21 -2.42 -2.49 -6.00
N THR A 22 -2.67 -1.44 -6.78
CA THR A 22 -1.64 -0.73 -7.55
C THR A 22 -0.51 -0.26 -6.65
N ILE A 23 -0.85 0.42 -5.55
CA ILE A 23 0.12 0.90 -4.56
C ILE A 23 0.89 -0.26 -3.93
N SER A 24 0.18 -1.29 -3.44
CA SER A 24 0.78 -2.43 -2.77
C SER A 24 1.78 -3.17 -3.66
N TYR A 25 1.44 -3.40 -4.93
CA TYR A 25 2.28 -4.13 -5.86
C TYR A 25 3.46 -3.30 -6.37
N ASN A 26 3.31 -1.98 -6.54
CA ASN A 26 4.46 -1.11 -6.81
C ASN A 26 5.47 -1.11 -5.66
N VAL A 27 4.99 -0.99 -4.41
CA VAL A 27 5.86 -1.10 -3.22
C VAL A 27 6.59 -2.45 -3.19
N LYS A 28 5.86 -3.55 -3.44
CA LYS A 28 6.44 -4.90 -3.50
C LYS A 28 7.48 -5.04 -4.61
N ARG A 29 7.19 -4.52 -5.81
CA ARG A 29 8.10 -4.51 -6.96
C ARG A 29 9.39 -3.77 -6.62
N MET A 30 9.28 -2.54 -6.12
CA MET A 30 10.43 -1.72 -5.76
C MET A 30 11.28 -2.31 -4.64
N ARG A 31 10.63 -2.96 -3.65
CA ARG A 31 11.34 -3.73 -2.62
C ARG A 31 12.14 -4.88 -3.25
N ASN A 32 11.51 -5.66 -4.13
CA ASN A 32 12.16 -6.80 -4.78
C ASN A 32 13.32 -6.36 -5.69
N GLU A 33 13.17 -5.26 -6.44
CA GLU A 33 14.22 -4.66 -7.28
C GLU A 33 15.47 -4.28 -6.46
N ARG A 34 15.29 -3.95 -5.19
CA ARG A 34 16.38 -3.59 -4.25
C ARG A 34 16.91 -4.78 -3.45
N GLY A 35 16.30 -5.96 -3.56
CA GLY A 35 16.71 -7.15 -2.81
C GLY A 35 16.49 -7.06 -1.29
N ILE A 36 15.63 -6.17 -0.80
CA ILE A 36 15.42 -5.93 0.63
C ILE A 36 14.33 -6.87 1.16
N SER A 37 14.52 -7.44 2.35
CA SER A 37 13.52 -8.32 2.96
C SER A 37 12.29 -7.57 3.49
N GLN A 38 11.14 -8.24 3.61
CA GLN A 38 9.94 -7.66 4.22
C GLN A 38 10.17 -7.21 5.67
N LEU A 39 10.97 -7.98 6.44
CA LEU A 39 11.27 -7.67 7.82
C LEU A 39 12.12 -6.40 7.91
N GLU A 40 13.13 -6.28 7.06
CA GLU A 40 14.01 -5.12 7.01
C GLU A 40 13.22 -3.85 6.68
N VAL A 41 12.38 -3.87 5.64
CA VAL A 41 11.51 -2.71 5.33
C VAL A 41 10.60 -2.37 6.50
N ALA A 42 9.97 -3.36 7.13
CA ALA A 42 9.08 -3.15 8.26
C ALA A 42 9.81 -2.43 9.41
N LEU A 43 11.01 -2.88 9.77
CA LEU A 43 11.83 -2.24 10.81
C LEU A 43 12.24 -0.81 10.41
N SER A 44 12.68 -0.60 9.17
CA SER A 44 13.09 0.72 8.65
C SER A 44 11.97 1.76 8.69
N ILE A 45 10.70 1.34 8.52
CA ILE A 45 9.56 2.27 8.60
C ILE A 45 8.97 2.38 10.02
N GLY A 46 9.60 1.77 11.02
CA GLY A 46 9.25 1.86 12.44
C GLY A 46 8.18 0.86 12.90
N GLN A 47 7.97 -0.24 12.17
CA GLN A 47 7.12 -1.35 12.60
C GLN A 47 7.90 -2.33 13.47
N LYS A 48 7.20 -3.13 14.28
CA LYS A 48 7.82 -4.11 15.19
C LYS A 48 7.95 -5.51 14.61
N SER A 49 7.27 -5.81 13.51
CA SER A 49 7.30 -7.13 12.86
C SER A 49 6.92 -7.02 11.37
N SER A 50 7.24 -8.06 10.61
CA SER A 50 6.93 -8.13 9.18
C SER A 50 5.45 -8.32 8.88
N GLY A 51 4.62 -8.77 9.83
CA GLY A 51 3.23 -9.19 9.56
C GLY A 51 2.35 -8.09 8.98
N PHE A 52 2.42 -6.87 9.55
CA PHE A 52 1.69 -5.73 8.99
C PHE A 52 2.16 -5.41 7.58
N TYR A 53 3.47 -5.29 7.39
CA TYR A 53 4.06 -4.95 6.10
C TYR A 53 3.75 -6.01 5.03
N ALA A 54 3.89 -7.29 5.35
CA ALA A 54 3.61 -8.42 4.47
C ALA A 54 2.14 -8.47 4.03
N ASN A 55 1.20 -8.22 4.95
CA ASN A 55 -0.21 -8.13 4.58
C ASN A 55 -0.48 -6.92 3.68
N THR A 56 0.20 -5.80 3.93
CA THR A 56 0.00 -4.56 3.20
C THR A 56 0.56 -4.62 1.77
N GLU A 57 1.81 -5.07 1.58
CA GLU A 57 2.41 -5.16 0.24
C GLU A 57 1.78 -6.26 -0.64
N ASN A 58 1.07 -7.22 -0.03
CA ASN A 58 0.32 -8.25 -0.76
C ASN A 58 -1.18 -7.94 -0.84
N TYR A 59 -1.63 -6.80 -0.31
CA TYR A 59 -3.04 -6.40 -0.24
C TYR A 59 -3.94 -7.51 0.35
N LYS A 60 -3.53 -8.10 1.47
CA LYS A 60 -4.30 -9.12 2.19
C LYS A 60 -5.17 -8.47 3.26
N HIS A 61 -6.38 -9.00 3.43
CA HIS A 61 -7.32 -8.57 4.47
C HIS A 61 -7.67 -7.07 4.43
N GLY A 62 -7.69 -6.48 3.23
CA GLY A 62 -7.94 -5.04 3.04
C GLY A 62 -6.88 -4.13 3.66
N LYS A 63 -5.68 -4.64 3.97
CA LYS A 63 -4.59 -3.83 4.52
C LYS A 63 -3.91 -3.06 3.40
N HIS A 64 -3.82 -1.75 3.60
CA HIS A 64 -3.17 -0.82 2.68
C HIS A 64 -2.22 0.11 3.43
N PHE A 65 -1.26 0.69 2.71
CA PHE A 65 -0.35 1.68 3.28
C PHE A 65 -1.13 2.96 3.60
N ASN A 66 -0.70 3.68 4.64
CA ASN A 66 -1.14 5.05 4.86
C ASN A 66 -0.10 6.01 4.26
N LEU A 67 -0.41 7.30 4.20
CA LEU A 67 0.47 8.30 3.59
C LEU A 67 1.84 8.39 4.28
N LEU A 68 1.90 8.21 5.60
CA LEU A 68 3.17 8.22 6.33
C LEU A 68 4.04 6.99 6.00
N HIS A 69 3.43 5.82 5.79
CA HIS A 69 4.15 4.65 5.29
C HIS A 69 4.70 4.91 3.90
N LEU A 70 3.90 5.46 2.98
CA LEU A 70 4.36 5.78 1.62
C LEU A 70 5.49 6.82 1.62
N LEU A 71 5.41 7.85 2.46
CA LEU A 71 6.50 8.83 2.61
C LEU A 71 7.80 8.16 3.12
N LYS A 72 7.71 7.28 4.11
CA LYS A 72 8.89 6.56 4.61
C LYS A 72 9.47 5.61 3.55
N LEU A 73 8.60 4.91 2.83
CA LEU A 73 8.99 4.01 1.75
C LEU A 73 9.63 4.76 0.58
N SER A 74 9.15 5.95 0.22
CA SER A 74 9.78 6.75 -0.84
C SER A 74 11.20 7.17 -0.46
N LYS A 75 11.44 7.51 0.81
CA LYS A 75 12.79 7.78 1.32
C LYS A 75 13.66 6.53 1.40
N LEU A 76 13.11 5.40 1.87
CA LEU A 76 13.84 4.14 1.95
C LEU A 76 14.24 3.60 0.58
N PHE A 77 13.37 3.74 -0.41
CA PHE A 77 13.59 3.26 -1.76
C PHE A 77 14.30 4.28 -2.66
N ASP A 78 14.48 5.52 -2.21
CA ASP A 78 15.05 6.60 -3.02
C ASP A 78 14.29 6.79 -4.36
N VAL A 79 12.98 7.01 -4.25
CA VAL A 79 12.08 7.24 -5.40
C VAL A 79 11.12 8.38 -5.10
N ASP A 80 10.55 8.98 -6.15
CA ASP A 80 9.42 9.88 -5.98
C ASP A 80 8.21 9.09 -5.43
N ILE A 81 7.46 9.69 -4.50
CA ILE A 81 6.28 9.04 -3.91
C ILE A 81 5.21 8.74 -4.96
N ALA A 82 5.15 9.53 -6.04
CA ALA A 82 4.26 9.34 -7.18
C ALA A 82 4.46 7.98 -7.87
N GLU A 83 5.66 7.40 -7.77
CA GLU A 83 5.96 6.10 -8.38
C GLU A 83 5.08 4.97 -7.82
N PHE A 84 4.59 5.09 -6.59
CA PHE A 84 3.70 4.08 -6.01
C PHE A 84 2.31 4.06 -6.67
N PHE A 85 1.89 5.16 -7.30
CA PHE A 85 0.54 5.31 -7.84
C PHE A 85 0.46 5.03 -9.34
N LYS A 86 1.58 4.72 -10.00
CA LYS A 86 1.60 4.44 -11.44
C LYS A 86 0.92 3.10 -11.74
N PRO A 87 0.17 2.98 -12.84
CA PRO A 87 -0.40 1.70 -13.26
C PRO A 87 0.68 0.61 -13.34
N ILE A 88 0.34 -0.60 -12.91
CA ILE A 88 1.23 -1.75 -13.01
C ILE A 88 1.35 -2.13 -14.48
N GLN A 89 2.59 -2.28 -14.95
CA GLN A 89 2.90 -2.84 -16.27
C GLN A 89 2.85 -4.36 -16.25
#